data_AF-A0AB37D198-F1
#
_entry.id   AF-A0AB37D198-F1
#
_cell.length_a   1.000
_cell.length_b   1.000
_cell.length_c   1.000
_cell.angle_alpha   90.00
_cell.angle_beta   90.00
_cell.angle_gamma   90.00
#
_symmetry.space_group_name_H-M   'P 1'
#
loop_
_entity.id
_entity.type
_entity.pdbx_description
1 polymer ?
#
loop_
_entity_poly.entity_id
_entity_poly.type
_entity_poly.pdbx_seq_one_letter_code
_entity_poly.pdbx_strand_id
1 'polypeptide(L)'
;MTDPNQPKHSSPKAPKTIDSRLAERDATIKEISERVSKQRLWLAACFVVIPALVVALVLLIVMLSKMPKAEAFQTIDNSVICKINPNDNPAFTNTNIAEFAKEAVLNAYSIDYKNADISTTDVLRRYFTDKGRSSFITTLRQSGLIDQIKQNYLVLQTSALQTPEVTNDKGIDNFGNRFWIVQVPIRMDYFNGKNSPADSRTYVAEIRVEVTQRDVFNPKGIGVSSIILRTK
;
A
#
# COMPACT_ATOMS: atom_id res chain seq x y z
N MET A 1 -113.20 35.20 20.60
CA MET A 1 -113.32 35.71 21.98
C MET A 1 -112.55 34.73 22.86
N THR A 2 -111.66 35.27 23.70
CA THR A 2 -111.00 34.65 24.88
C THR A 2 -109.86 33.62 24.67
N ASP A 3 -108.63 34.10 24.91
CA ASP A 3 -107.41 33.38 25.34
C ASP A 3 -107.50 33.07 26.86
N PRO A 4 -106.97 31.95 27.42
CA PRO A 4 -105.63 31.98 28.05
C PRO A 4 -104.85 30.62 28.21
N ASN A 5 -103.50 30.70 28.13
CA ASN A 5 -102.47 30.07 28.99
C ASN A 5 -102.30 28.52 29.10
N GLN A 6 -101.23 27.90 28.54
CA GLN A 6 -99.83 27.68 29.04
C GLN A 6 -99.59 26.20 29.48
N PRO A 7 -98.35 25.63 29.53
CA PRO A 7 -97.04 26.16 29.14
C PRO A 7 -96.24 25.30 28.14
N LYS A 8 -95.23 25.96 27.54
CA LYS A 8 -94.11 25.35 26.81
C LYS A 8 -93.16 24.66 27.79
N HIS A 9 -92.79 23.40 27.54
CA HIS A 9 -91.51 22.89 28.02
C HIS A 9 -90.44 23.14 26.96
N SER A 10 -89.68 24.21 27.16
CA SER A 10 -88.47 24.51 26.40
C SER A 10 -87.40 23.47 26.71
N SER A 11 -86.88 22.83 25.65
CA SER A 11 -85.61 22.11 25.71
C SER A 11 -84.51 23.01 26.29
N PRO A 12 -83.57 22.48 27.09
CA PRO A 12 -82.44 23.27 27.56
C PRO A 12 -81.56 23.60 26.35
N LYS A 13 -81.40 24.90 26.06
CA LYS A 13 -80.43 25.40 25.09
C LYS A 13 -79.04 25.21 25.69
N ALA A 14 -78.19 24.40 25.06
CA ALA A 14 -76.81 24.17 25.50
C ALA A 14 -76.05 25.50 25.65
N PRO A 15 -75.20 25.66 26.70
CA PRO A 15 -74.53 26.93 26.98
C PRO A 15 -73.41 27.23 25.96
N LYS A 16 -73.39 28.47 25.44
CA LYS A 16 -72.45 29.02 24.44
C LYS A 16 -70.94 28.83 24.74
N THR A 17 -70.58 28.47 25.97
CA THR A 17 -69.21 28.18 26.41
C THR A 17 -68.70 26.81 25.95
N ILE A 18 -69.58 25.88 25.60
CA ILE A 18 -69.18 24.55 25.13
C ILE A 18 -68.73 24.64 23.66
N ASP A 19 -69.47 25.34 22.81
CA ASP A 19 -69.18 25.44 21.37
C ASP A 19 -67.86 26.17 21.07
N SER A 20 -67.51 27.20 21.84
CA SER A 20 -66.23 27.92 21.68
C SER A 20 -65.02 27.09 22.13
N ARG A 21 -65.19 26.28 23.19
CA ARG A 21 -64.17 25.34 23.64
C ARG A 21 -63.98 24.18 22.67
N LEU A 22 -65.04 23.74 21.99
CA LEU A 22 -64.93 22.77 20.90
C LEU A 22 -64.14 23.35 19.71
N ALA A 23 -64.46 24.57 19.27
CA ALA A 23 -63.75 25.21 18.16
C ALA A 23 -62.25 25.46 18.45
N GLU A 24 -61.91 25.86 19.68
CA GLU A 24 -60.52 26.04 20.13
C GLU A 24 -59.76 24.69 20.13
N ARG A 25 -60.41 23.60 20.55
CA ARG A 25 -59.82 22.26 20.51
C ARG A 25 -59.62 21.75 19.09
N ASP A 26 -60.57 21.99 18.19
CA ASP A 26 -60.48 21.57 16.78
C ASP A 26 -59.35 22.32 16.04
N ALA A 27 -59.17 23.62 16.31
CA ALA A 27 -58.05 24.39 15.77
C ALA A 27 -56.70 23.86 16.28
N THR A 28 -56.61 23.55 17.58
CA THR A 28 -55.39 22.98 18.18
C THR A 28 -55.08 21.59 17.63
N ILE A 29 -56.09 20.74 17.45
CA ILE A 29 -55.95 19.40 16.87
C ILE A 29 -55.51 19.50 15.40
N LYS A 30 -56.04 20.47 14.65
CA LYS A 30 -55.64 20.71 13.26
C LYS A 30 -54.17 21.12 13.18
N GLU A 31 -53.71 22.06 14.01
CA GLU A 31 -52.30 22.47 14.04
C GLU A 31 -51.36 21.33 14.42
N ILE A 32 -51.72 20.52 15.43
CA ILE A 32 -50.95 19.33 15.82
C ILE A 32 -50.91 18.32 14.67
N SER A 33 -52.03 18.08 13.99
CA SER A 33 -52.10 17.14 12.86
C SER A 33 -51.22 17.56 11.68
N GLU A 34 -51.13 18.88 11.40
CA GLU A 34 -50.26 19.42 10.36
C GLU A 34 -48.77 19.33 10.73
N ARG A 35 -48.43 19.54 12.00
CA ARG A 35 -47.04 19.36 12.48
C ARG A 35 -46.62 17.89 12.41
N VAL A 36 -47.51 16.98 12.81
CA VAL A 36 -47.27 15.52 12.77
C VAL A 36 -47.18 15.00 11.33
N SER A 37 -48.03 15.48 10.42
CA SER A 37 -47.98 15.07 9.01
C SER A 37 -46.70 15.54 8.32
N LYS A 38 -46.25 16.79 8.59
CA LYS A 38 -44.95 17.29 8.13
C LYS A 38 -43.79 16.47 8.70
N GLN A 39 -43.79 16.17 10.00
CA GLN A 39 -42.75 15.35 10.63
C GLN A 39 -42.70 13.93 10.05
N ARG A 40 -43.86 13.30 9.80
CA ARG A 40 -43.94 11.99 9.16
C ARG A 40 -43.40 12.00 7.73
N LEU A 41 -43.70 13.05 6.97
CA LEU A 41 -43.19 13.22 5.62
C LEU A 41 -41.66 13.40 5.60
N TRP A 42 -41.12 14.21 6.53
CA TRP A 42 -39.68 14.37 6.71
C TRP A 42 -38.98 13.08 7.13
N LEU A 43 -39.56 12.31 8.05
CA LEU A 43 -39.02 11.02 8.47
C LEU A 43 -39.02 10.00 7.32
N ALA A 44 -40.09 9.94 6.53
CA ALA A 44 -40.17 9.08 5.35
C ALA A 44 -39.12 9.48 4.29
N ALA A 45 -38.92 10.78 4.07
CA ALA A 45 -37.90 11.29 3.15
C ALA A 45 -36.48 10.90 3.61
N CYS A 46 -36.17 11.05 4.90
CA CYS A 46 -34.88 10.62 5.45
C CYS A 46 -34.65 9.11 5.27
N PHE A 47 -35.69 8.28 5.43
CA PHE A 47 -35.58 6.83 5.29
C PHE A 47 -35.27 6.36 3.86
N VAL A 48 -35.54 7.19 2.85
CA VAL A 48 -35.22 6.89 1.44
C VAL A 48 -33.90 7.54 1.01
N VAL A 49 -33.64 8.77 1.42
CA VAL A 49 -32.45 9.53 0.99
C VAL A 49 -31.17 9.00 1.62
N ILE A 50 -31.20 8.63 2.91
CA ILE A 50 -30.02 8.11 3.62
C ILE A 50 -29.49 6.81 2.98
N PRO A 51 -30.29 5.75 2.75
CA PRO A 51 -29.78 4.55 2.12
C PRO A 51 -29.33 4.79 0.67
N ALA A 52 -29.99 5.67 -0.09
CA ALA A 52 -29.56 6.03 -1.43
C ALA A 52 -28.16 6.66 -1.45
N LEU A 53 -27.86 7.55 -0.49
CA LEU A 53 -26.53 8.13 -0.33
C LEU A 53 -25.48 7.08 0.08
N VAL A 54 -25.84 6.13 0.95
CA VAL A 54 -24.93 5.03 1.34
C VAL A 54 -24.59 4.15 0.13
N VAL A 55 -25.59 3.79 -0.68
CA VAL A 55 -25.36 3.00 -1.90
C VAL A 55 -24.47 3.76 -2.89
N ALA A 56 -24.71 5.06 -3.09
CA ALA A 56 -23.87 5.90 -3.95
C ALA A 56 -22.41 5.96 -3.45
N LEU A 57 -22.20 6.07 -2.14
CA LEU A 57 -20.87 6.09 -1.53
C LEU A 57 -20.13 4.75 -1.73
N VAL A 58 -20.83 3.62 -1.54
CA VAL A 58 -20.24 2.29 -1.76
C VAL A 58 -19.85 2.11 -3.22
N LEU A 59 -20.71 2.50 -4.16
CA LEU A 59 -20.40 2.43 -5.59
C LEU A 59 -19.20 3.30 -5.96
N LEU A 60 -19.07 4.49 -5.38
CA LEU A 60 -17.91 5.35 -5.57
C LEU A 60 -16.63 4.67 -5.05
N ILE A 61 -16.66 4.10 -3.84
CA ILE A 61 -15.51 3.37 -3.27
C ILE A 61 -15.10 2.21 -4.17
N VAL A 62 -16.06 1.41 -4.67
CA VAL A 62 -15.79 0.31 -5.59
C VAL A 62 -15.19 0.81 -6.89
N MET A 63 -15.71 1.90 -7.46
CA MET A 63 -15.18 2.49 -8.69
C MET A 63 -13.74 3.01 -8.50
N LEU A 64 -13.46 3.69 -7.39
CA LEU A 64 -12.12 4.15 -7.02
C LEU A 64 -11.15 2.98 -6.79
N SER A 65 -11.61 1.89 -6.17
CA SER A 65 -10.79 0.69 -5.94
C SER A 65 -10.42 -0.06 -7.24
N LYS A 66 -11.26 0.06 -8.28
CA LYS A 66 -11.06 -0.55 -9.59
C LYS A 66 -10.37 0.37 -10.60
N MET A 67 -10.14 1.64 -10.27
CA MET A 67 -9.37 2.52 -11.14
C MET A 67 -7.93 2.00 -11.22
N PRO A 68 -7.39 1.79 -12.45
CA PRO A 68 -5.99 1.40 -12.61
C PRO A 68 -5.13 2.51 -11.98
N LYS A 69 -4.31 2.14 -11.00
CA LYS A 69 -3.32 3.06 -10.43
C LYS A 69 -2.48 3.59 -11.58
N ALA A 70 -2.45 4.91 -11.77
CA ALA A 70 -1.68 5.52 -12.84
C ALA A 70 -0.21 5.18 -12.64
N GLU A 71 0.28 4.21 -13.41
CA GLU A 71 1.69 3.88 -13.49
C GLU A 71 2.37 5.04 -14.23
N ALA A 72 2.96 5.96 -13.47
CA ALA A 72 3.73 7.06 -14.02
C ALA A 72 5.06 6.51 -14.55
N PHE A 73 5.11 6.23 -15.85
CA PHE A 73 6.36 5.92 -16.54
C PHE A 73 7.05 7.24 -16.93
N GLN A 74 8.27 7.44 -16.45
CA GLN A 74 9.16 8.43 -17.06
C GLN A 74 9.72 7.82 -18.35
N THR A 75 9.32 8.35 -19.51
CA THR A 75 9.84 7.95 -20.83
C THR A 75 10.66 9.06 -21.44
N ILE A 76 11.85 8.72 -21.93
CA ILE A 76 12.76 9.63 -22.64
C ILE A 76 12.27 9.91 -24.08
N ASP A 77 11.36 9.09 -24.60
CA ASP A 77 10.76 9.27 -25.93
C ASP A 77 9.32 8.73 -25.94
N ASN A 78 8.38 9.51 -26.49
CA ASN A 78 6.93 9.31 -26.40
C ASN A 78 6.38 8.36 -27.48
N SER A 79 7.22 7.56 -28.13
CA SER A 79 6.77 6.62 -29.15
C SER A 79 6.48 5.24 -28.54
N VAL A 80 5.18 4.96 -28.41
CA VAL A 80 4.57 3.64 -28.19
C VAL A 80 4.47 3.16 -26.72
N ILE A 81 3.30 3.44 -26.12
CA ILE A 81 2.79 2.80 -24.91
C ILE A 81 2.33 1.37 -25.28
N CYS A 82 3.26 0.49 -25.60
CA CYS A 82 2.99 -0.95 -25.61
C CYS A 82 3.35 -1.47 -24.22
N LYS A 83 2.46 -2.27 -23.62
CA LYS A 83 2.78 -3.05 -22.41
C LYS A 83 3.88 -4.05 -22.78
N ILE A 84 5.14 -3.67 -22.59
CA ILE A 84 6.28 -4.57 -22.77
C ILE A 84 6.08 -5.70 -21.76
N ASN A 85 6.03 -6.93 -22.23
CA ASN A 85 6.05 -8.09 -21.35
C ASN A 85 7.31 -7.99 -20.48
N PRO A 86 7.19 -7.98 -19.13
CA PRO A 86 8.35 -7.82 -18.26
C PRO A 86 9.45 -8.86 -18.52
N ASN A 87 9.11 -10.05 -19.04
CA ASN A 87 10.07 -11.08 -19.41
C ASN A 87 10.84 -10.80 -20.72
N ASP A 88 10.26 -10.01 -21.62
CA ASP A 88 10.78 -9.70 -22.96
C ASP A 88 11.33 -8.26 -23.06
N ASN A 89 11.62 -7.63 -21.92
CA ASN A 89 12.13 -6.27 -21.89
C ASN A 89 13.55 -6.21 -22.52
N PRO A 90 13.76 -5.46 -23.61
CA PRO A 90 15.05 -5.39 -24.29
C PRO A 90 16.15 -4.75 -23.42
N ALA A 91 15.78 -4.04 -22.35
CA ALA A 91 16.73 -3.49 -21.39
C ALA A 91 17.40 -4.56 -20.51
N PHE A 92 16.82 -5.77 -20.41
CA PHE A 92 17.34 -6.86 -19.57
C PHE A 92 18.37 -7.70 -20.33
N THR A 93 19.47 -7.05 -20.71
CA THR A 93 20.65 -7.73 -21.27
C THR A 93 21.50 -8.37 -20.17
N ASN A 94 22.23 -9.43 -20.48
CA ASN A 94 23.10 -10.11 -19.51
C ASN A 94 24.09 -9.13 -18.86
N THR A 95 24.64 -8.18 -19.62
CA THR A 95 25.50 -7.11 -19.10
C THR A 95 24.80 -6.24 -18.07
N ASN A 96 23.59 -5.76 -18.37
CA ASN A 96 22.83 -4.89 -17.46
C ASN A 96 22.42 -5.63 -16.18
N ILE A 97 22.04 -6.91 -16.30
CA ILE A 97 21.70 -7.76 -15.16
C ILE A 97 22.93 -8.04 -14.29
N ALA A 98 24.07 -8.35 -14.91
CA ALA A 98 25.32 -8.59 -14.21
C ALA A 98 25.78 -7.35 -13.45
N GLU A 99 25.71 -6.17 -14.08
CA GLU A 99 26.04 -4.90 -13.45
C GLU A 99 25.10 -4.58 -12.29
N PHE A 100 23.78 -4.79 -12.47
CA PHE A 100 22.80 -4.61 -11.40
C PHE A 100 23.08 -5.52 -10.20
N ALA A 101 23.37 -6.79 -10.43
CA ALA A 101 23.69 -7.74 -9.37
C ALA A 101 24.98 -7.35 -8.63
N LYS A 102 26.00 -6.91 -9.36
CA LYS A 102 27.24 -6.37 -8.79
C LYS A 102 26.95 -5.16 -7.91
N GLU A 103 26.26 -4.14 -8.42
CA GLU A 103 25.87 -2.97 -7.62
C GLU A 103 25.10 -3.39 -6.36
N ALA A 104 24.14 -4.30 -6.48
CA ALA A 104 23.32 -4.76 -5.37
C ALA A 104 24.17 -5.39 -4.26
N VAL A 105 25.07 -6.33 -4.59
CA VAL A 105 25.88 -7.01 -3.56
C VAL A 105 26.91 -6.08 -2.91
N LEU A 106 27.55 -5.21 -3.68
CA LEU A 106 28.55 -4.27 -3.15
C LEU A 106 27.91 -3.30 -2.15
N ASN A 107 26.72 -2.78 -2.48
CA ASN A 107 26.00 -1.86 -1.60
C ASN A 107 25.35 -2.59 -0.41
N ALA A 108 24.83 -3.81 -0.60
CA ALA A 108 24.19 -4.58 0.47
C ALA A 108 25.18 -5.01 1.55
N TYR A 109 26.43 -5.27 1.18
CA TYR A 109 27.53 -5.60 2.10
C TYR A 109 28.48 -4.43 2.33
N SER A 110 27.98 -3.19 2.29
CA SER A 110 28.70 -2.01 2.76
C SER A 110 28.02 -1.48 4.02
N ILE A 111 28.49 -1.92 5.18
CA ILE A 111 27.79 -1.74 6.46
C ILE A 111 28.74 -1.08 7.47
N ASP A 112 28.27 -0.01 8.09
CA ASP A 112 28.96 0.67 9.20
C ASP A 112 28.28 0.30 10.53
N TYR A 113 29.05 0.07 11.60
CA TYR A 113 28.53 -0.14 12.95
C TYR A 113 27.52 0.92 13.39
N LYS A 114 27.64 2.18 12.94
CA LYS A 114 26.69 3.26 13.22
C LYS A 114 25.36 3.09 12.50
N ASN A 115 25.35 2.49 11.32
CA ASN A 115 24.18 2.32 10.46
C ASN A 115 23.89 0.84 10.17
N ALA A 116 24.14 -0.02 11.14
CA ALA A 116 24.01 -1.47 10.98
C ALA A 116 22.55 -1.97 11.07
N ASP A 117 21.56 -1.07 11.22
CA ASP A 117 20.15 -1.44 11.02
C ASP A 117 19.82 -1.50 9.54
N ILE A 118 20.10 -2.66 8.95
CA ILE A 118 19.93 -2.90 7.52
C ILE A 118 18.46 -2.89 7.07
N SER A 119 17.51 -2.99 8.02
CA SER A 119 16.08 -3.10 7.68
C SER A 119 15.47 -1.82 7.12
N THR A 120 16.10 -0.68 7.38
CA THR A 120 15.67 0.66 6.98
C THR A 120 16.48 1.23 5.82
N THR A 121 17.45 0.48 5.29
CA THR A 121 18.36 1.01 4.27
C THR A 121 17.70 1.14 2.91
N ASP A 122 17.82 2.31 2.27
CA ASP A 122 17.37 2.58 0.90
C ASP A 122 17.95 1.59 -0.13
N VAL A 123 19.14 1.05 0.15
CA VAL A 123 19.78 -0.01 -0.64
C VAL A 123 18.85 -1.22 -0.78
N LEU A 124 18.26 -1.72 0.31
CA LEU A 124 17.40 -2.90 0.22
C LEU A 124 16.12 -2.60 -0.57
N ARG A 125 15.56 -1.40 -0.41
CA ARG A 125 14.37 -0.98 -1.15
C ARG A 125 14.64 -0.82 -2.65
N ARG A 126 15.84 -0.38 -3.01
CA ARG A 126 16.23 -0.15 -4.41
C ARG A 126 16.62 -1.42 -5.15
N TYR A 127 17.32 -2.35 -4.49
CA TYR A 127 17.94 -3.49 -5.15
C TYR A 127 17.23 -4.83 -4.91
N PHE A 128 16.39 -4.96 -3.88
CA PHE A 128 15.81 -6.26 -3.52
C PHE A 128 14.31 -6.31 -3.79
N THR A 129 13.85 -7.52 -4.12
CA THR A 129 12.42 -7.86 -4.02
C THR A 129 11.98 -7.85 -2.56
N ASP A 130 10.68 -7.71 -2.28
CA ASP A 130 10.20 -7.77 -0.88
C ASP A 130 10.56 -9.09 -0.19
N LYS A 131 10.38 -10.21 -0.90
CA LYS A 131 10.78 -11.53 -0.40
C LYS A 131 12.30 -11.61 -0.19
N GLY A 132 13.08 -11.14 -1.15
CA GLY A 132 14.53 -11.16 -1.10
C GLY A 132 15.09 -10.32 0.04
N ARG A 133 14.48 -9.16 0.30
CA ARG A 133 14.80 -8.28 1.42
C ARG A 133 14.60 -9.00 2.76
N SER A 134 13.42 -9.57 2.98
CA SER A 134 13.14 -10.32 4.21
C SER A 134 14.09 -11.51 4.40
N SER A 135 14.34 -12.27 3.33
CA SER A 135 15.29 -13.38 3.37
C SER A 135 16.70 -12.91 3.69
N PHE A 136 17.18 -11.85 3.04
CA PHE A 136 18.53 -11.32 3.22
C PHE A 136 18.77 -10.80 4.64
N ILE A 137 17.82 -10.02 5.18
CA ILE A 137 17.88 -9.54 6.57
C ILE A 137 17.95 -10.71 7.56
N THR A 138 17.15 -11.76 7.31
CA THR A 138 17.13 -12.95 8.16
C THR A 138 18.47 -13.67 8.12
N THR A 139 19.02 -13.91 6.93
CA THR A 139 20.34 -14.54 6.75
C THR A 139 21.44 -13.73 7.42
N LEU A 140 21.45 -12.40 7.27
CA LEU A 140 22.45 -11.54 7.90
C LEU A 140 22.40 -11.61 9.43
N ARG A 141 21.20 -11.60 10.02
CA ARG A 141 21.04 -11.74 11.47
C ARG A 141 21.48 -13.12 11.96
N GLN A 142 21.09 -14.18 11.26
CA GLN A 142 21.48 -15.56 11.60
C GLN A 142 22.99 -15.79 11.47
N SER A 143 23.66 -15.11 10.55
CA SER A 143 25.11 -15.21 10.38
C SER A 143 25.92 -14.58 11.51
N GLY A 144 25.29 -13.77 12.38
CA GLY A 144 25.99 -12.99 13.41
C GLY A 144 26.84 -11.83 12.86
N LEU A 145 26.84 -11.59 11.54
CA LEU A 145 27.64 -10.52 10.92
C LEU A 145 27.31 -9.14 11.50
N ILE A 146 26.02 -8.84 11.68
CA ILE A 146 25.58 -7.55 12.21
C ILE A 146 26.04 -7.36 13.67
N ASP A 147 25.99 -8.43 14.47
CA ASP A 147 26.43 -8.39 15.86
C ASP A 147 27.96 -8.22 15.93
N GLN A 148 28.70 -8.94 15.08
CA GLN A 148 30.14 -8.79 14.96
C GLN A 148 30.53 -7.35 14.59
N ILE A 149 29.84 -6.74 13.63
CA ILE A 149 30.09 -5.36 13.19
C ILE A 149 29.84 -4.38 14.34
N LYS A 150 28.71 -4.52 15.06
CA LYS A 150 28.35 -3.62 16.16
C LYS A 150 29.28 -3.76 17.37
N GLN A 151 29.55 -4.99 17.81
CA GLN A 151 30.35 -5.26 19.01
C GLN A 151 31.82 -4.85 18.84
N ASN A 152 32.36 -4.98 17.63
CA ASN A 152 33.75 -4.68 17.34
C ASN A 152 33.95 -3.31 16.66
N TYR A 153 32.90 -2.48 16.57
CA TYR A 153 32.94 -1.16 15.95
C TYR A 153 33.53 -1.17 14.53
N LEU A 154 33.12 -2.17 13.72
CA LEU A 154 33.70 -2.39 12.40
C LEU A 154 32.98 -1.58 11.32
N VAL A 155 33.70 -1.29 10.25
CA VAL A 155 33.14 -0.86 8.97
C VAL A 155 33.47 -1.93 7.95
N LEU A 156 32.43 -2.55 7.38
CA LEU A 156 32.53 -3.52 6.31
C LEU A 156 32.45 -2.78 4.97
N GLN A 157 33.45 -2.97 4.12
CA GLN A 157 33.44 -2.52 2.73
C GLN A 157 33.60 -3.71 1.80
N THR A 158 32.83 -3.71 0.71
CA THR A 158 32.88 -4.79 -0.27
C THR A 158 33.34 -4.26 -1.62
N SER A 159 34.24 -4.98 -2.28
CA SER A 159 34.75 -4.67 -3.63
C SER A 159 34.63 -5.88 -4.55
N ALA A 160 34.45 -5.64 -5.85
CA ALA A 160 34.46 -6.69 -6.86
C ALA A 160 35.91 -7.05 -7.24
N LEU A 161 36.22 -8.34 -7.30
CA LEU A 161 37.54 -8.85 -7.69
C LEU A 161 37.66 -9.08 -9.20
N GLN A 162 36.54 -9.43 -9.84
CA GLN A 162 36.46 -9.78 -11.26
C GLN A 162 35.12 -9.30 -11.83
N THR A 163 35.00 -9.34 -13.16
CA THR A 163 33.75 -9.05 -13.86
C THR A 163 32.66 -10.04 -13.44
N PRO A 164 31.43 -9.58 -13.17
CA PRO A 164 30.31 -10.46 -12.86
C PRO A 164 29.93 -11.33 -14.07
N GLU A 165 29.52 -12.57 -13.81
CA GLU A 165 29.14 -13.54 -14.85
C GLU A 165 27.69 -13.99 -14.68
N VAL A 166 26.92 -13.98 -15.76
CA VAL A 166 25.56 -14.55 -15.77
C VAL A 166 25.65 -16.04 -16.07
N THR A 167 25.43 -16.87 -15.06
CA THR A 167 25.50 -18.34 -15.16
C THR A 167 24.19 -18.97 -15.64
N ASN A 168 23.06 -18.28 -15.45
CA ASN A 168 21.78 -18.69 -16.00
C ASN A 168 20.98 -17.46 -16.42
N ASP A 169 20.57 -17.40 -17.69
CA ASP A 169 19.80 -16.31 -18.29
C ASP A 169 18.42 -16.72 -18.83
N LYS A 170 18.06 -18.00 -18.67
CA LYS A 170 16.80 -18.62 -19.13
C LYS A 170 15.95 -19.16 -17.98
N GLY A 171 16.25 -18.75 -16.75
CA GLY A 171 15.47 -19.13 -15.58
C GLY A 171 14.03 -18.63 -15.70
N ILE A 172 13.06 -19.52 -15.47
CA ILE A 172 11.64 -19.19 -15.33
C ILE A 172 11.18 -19.79 -14.01
N ASP A 173 10.56 -19.00 -13.14
CA ASP A 173 10.00 -19.48 -11.87
C ASP A 173 8.66 -20.21 -12.08
N ASN A 174 8.11 -20.77 -11.00
CA ASN A 174 6.84 -21.50 -11.05
C ASN A 174 5.63 -20.61 -11.44
N PHE A 175 5.80 -19.29 -11.45
CA PHE A 175 4.78 -18.31 -11.80
C PHE A 175 4.98 -17.73 -13.21
N GLY A 176 5.98 -18.21 -13.95
CA GLY A 176 6.29 -17.75 -15.29
C GLY A 176 7.17 -16.49 -15.36
N ASN A 177 7.73 -16.02 -14.24
CA ASN A 177 8.61 -14.86 -14.23
C ASN A 177 10.04 -15.26 -14.56
N ARG A 178 10.68 -14.46 -15.41
CA ARG A 178 12.09 -14.66 -15.76
C ARG A 178 12.99 -14.31 -14.57
N PHE A 179 14.04 -15.10 -14.39
CA PHE A 179 15.09 -14.84 -13.43
C PHE A 179 16.47 -15.17 -14.02
N TRP A 180 17.49 -14.56 -13.42
CA TRP A 180 18.88 -14.77 -13.74
C TRP A 180 19.64 -15.21 -12.50
N ILE A 181 20.68 -16.02 -12.69
CA ILE A 181 21.67 -16.34 -11.67
C ILE A 181 22.99 -15.71 -12.07
N VAL A 182 23.47 -14.78 -11.24
CA VAL A 182 24.72 -14.04 -11.47
C VAL A 182 25.73 -14.42 -10.41
N GLN A 183 26.97 -14.66 -10.82
CA GLN A 183 28.08 -14.86 -9.91
C GLN A 183 28.97 -13.62 -9.90
N VAL A 184 29.26 -13.12 -8.69
CA VAL A 184 30.10 -11.94 -8.49
C VAL A 184 31.22 -12.30 -7.51
N PRO A 185 32.47 -12.43 -7.99
CA PRO A 185 33.63 -12.58 -7.12
C PRO A 185 33.87 -11.27 -6.34
N ILE A 186 33.84 -11.33 -5.02
CA ILE A 186 33.94 -10.17 -4.14
C ILE A 186 34.99 -10.36 -3.04
N ARG A 187 35.53 -9.25 -2.56
CA ARG A 187 36.31 -9.15 -1.33
C ARG A 187 35.60 -8.26 -0.32
N MET A 188 35.47 -8.76 0.90
CA MET A 188 34.92 -8.08 2.06
C MET A 188 36.07 -7.68 2.99
N ASP A 189 36.26 -6.39 3.16
CA ASP A 189 37.32 -5.78 3.96
C ASP A 189 36.70 -5.19 5.23
N TYR A 190 37.17 -5.63 6.40
CA TYR A 190 36.70 -5.21 7.71
C TYR A 190 37.67 -4.19 8.32
N PHE A 191 37.22 -2.96 8.53
CA PHE A 191 38.03 -1.90 9.11
C PHE A 191 37.66 -1.65 10.57
N ASN A 192 38.66 -1.34 11.40
CA ASN A 192 38.49 -0.96 12.81
C ASN A 192 39.06 0.44 13.12
N GLY A 193 38.93 1.36 12.16
CA GLY A 193 39.41 2.75 12.29
C GLY A 193 40.85 2.99 11.82
N LYS A 194 41.54 1.95 11.33
CA LYS A 194 42.86 2.06 10.67
C LYS A 194 42.71 2.14 9.14
N ASN A 195 43.75 2.64 8.46
CA ASN A 195 43.77 2.73 6.99
C ASN A 195 43.89 1.36 6.30
N SER A 196 44.35 0.34 7.01
CA SER A 196 44.43 -1.05 6.53
C SER A 196 43.27 -1.87 7.08
N PRO A 197 42.70 -2.80 6.30
CA PRO A 197 41.72 -3.77 6.81
C PRO A 197 42.32 -4.57 7.98
N ALA A 198 41.50 -4.83 9.00
CA ALA A 198 41.82 -5.73 10.10
C ALA A 198 41.62 -7.21 9.71
N ASP A 199 40.66 -7.49 8.84
CA ASP A 199 40.41 -8.80 8.22
C ASP A 199 39.91 -8.58 6.79
N SER A 200 40.22 -9.52 5.90
CA SER A 200 39.82 -9.51 4.50
C SER A 200 39.40 -10.91 4.08
N ARG A 201 38.19 -11.06 3.56
CA ARG A 201 37.63 -12.35 3.14
C ARG A 201 37.18 -12.29 1.70
N THR A 202 37.33 -13.39 0.98
CA THR A 202 36.93 -13.48 -0.43
C THR A 202 35.81 -14.50 -0.60
N TYR A 203 34.84 -14.14 -1.43
CA TYR A 203 33.66 -14.95 -1.69
C TYR A 203 33.29 -14.88 -3.17
N VAL A 204 32.56 -15.88 -3.64
CA VAL A 204 31.76 -15.80 -4.85
C VAL A 204 30.31 -15.65 -4.42
N ALA A 205 29.73 -14.48 -4.68
CA ALA A 205 28.32 -14.23 -4.41
C ALA A 205 27.47 -14.76 -5.57
N GLU A 206 26.64 -15.75 -5.29
CA GLU A 206 25.61 -16.25 -6.19
C GLU A 206 24.31 -15.49 -5.93
N ILE A 207 23.87 -14.71 -6.91
CA ILE A 207 22.80 -13.73 -6.79
C ILE A 207 21.69 -14.12 -7.75
N ARG A 208 20.47 -14.28 -7.21
CA ARG A 208 19.27 -14.47 -8.02
C ARG A 208 18.60 -13.13 -8.25
N VAL A 209 18.46 -12.75 -9.52
CA VAL A 209 17.77 -11.52 -9.94
C VAL A 209 16.46 -11.92 -10.61
N GLU A 210 15.37 -11.28 -10.21
CA GLU A 210 14.02 -11.54 -10.71
C GLU A 210 13.40 -10.26 -11.27
N VAL A 211 12.50 -10.41 -12.23
CA VAL A 211 11.70 -9.29 -12.71
C VAL A 211 10.72 -8.84 -11.64
N THR A 212 10.57 -7.53 -11.46
CA THR A 212 9.67 -6.91 -10.47
C THR A 212 8.88 -5.77 -11.08
N GLN A 213 7.86 -5.30 -10.38
CA GLN A 213 7.17 -4.07 -10.76
C GLN A 213 8.10 -2.86 -10.55
N ARG A 214 8.06 -1.93 -11.50
CA ARG A 214 8.79 -0.66 -11.37
C ARG A 214 8.07 0.23 -10.37
N ASP A 215 8.85 0.87 -9.51
CA ASP A 215 8.36 1.92 -8.63
C ASP A 215 9.41 3.05 -8.49
N VAL A 216 9.10 4.05 -7.66
CA VAL A 216 9.95 5.23 -7.44
C VAL A 216 11.33 4.85 -6.88
N PHE A 217 11.42 3.76 -6.11
CA PHE A 217 12.65 3.29 -5.48
C PHE A 217 13.38 2.23 -6.30
N ASN A 218 12.64 1.43 -7.07
CA ASN A 218 13.16 0.46 -8.04
C ASN A 218 12.70 0.79 -9.47
N PRO A 219 13.32 1.81 -10.11
CA PRO A 219 12.98 2.18 -11.48
C PRO A 219 13.45 1.13 -12.51
N LYS A 220 14.41 0.26 -12.15
CA LYS A 220 14.96 -0.75 -13.06
C LYS A 220 13.95 -1.87 -13.34
N GLY A 221 13.03 -2.16 -12.41
CA GLY A 221 12.01 -3.21 -12.56
C GLY A 221 12.60 -4.63 -12.47
N ILE A 222 13.72 -4.76 -11.79
CA ILE A 222 14.38 -6.02 -11.45
C ILE A 222 14.82 -5.93 -9.99
N GLY A 223 14.87 -7.06 -9.29
CA GLY A 223 15.23 -7.09 -7.89
C GLY A 223 15.93 -8.38 -7.52
N VAL A 224 16.82 -8.30 -6.53
CA VAL A 224 17.49 -9.45 -5.96
C VAL A 224 16.50 -10.21 -5.07
N SER A 225 16.35 -11.52 -5.31
CA SER A 225 15.52 -12.40 -4.51
C SER A 225 16.32 -13.27 -3.55
N SER A 226 17.60 -13.51 -3.84
CA SER A 226 18.52 -14.17 -2.91
C SER A 226 19.97 -13.82 -3.19
N ILE A 227 20.79 -13.80 -2.13
CA ILE A 227 22.25 -13.77 -2.21
C ILE A 227 22.79 -14.92 -1.38
N ILE A 228 23.67 -15.72 -1.97
CA ILE A 228 24.38 -16.82 -1.30
C ILE A 228 25.87 -16.56 -1.46
N LEU A 229 26.58 -16.42 -0.34
CA LEU A 229 28.04 -16.29 -0.36
C LEU A 229 28.66 -17.68 -0.29
N ARG A 230 29.54 -18.00 -1.25
CA ARG A 230 30.35 -19.22 -1.25
C ARG A 230 31.81 -18.84 -1.05
N THR A 231 32.48 -19.50 -0.12
CA THR A 231 33.94 -19.38 0.00
C THR A 231 34.58 -19.96 -1.26
N LYS A 232 35.61 -19.30 -1.76
CA LYS A 232 36.40 -19.81 -2.89
C LYS A 232 37.26 -20.99 -2.46
#